data_AF-A0A849R2Q7-F1
#
_entry.id   AF-A0A849R2Q7-F1
#
_cell.length_a   1.000
_cell.length_b   1.000
_cell.length_c   1.000
_cell.angle_alpha   90.00
_cell.angle_beta   90.00
_cell.angle_gamma   90.00
#
_symmetry.space_group_name_H-M   'P 1'
#
loop_
_entity.id
_entity.type
_entity.pdbx_description
1 polymer ?
#
loop_
_entity_poly.entity_id
_entity_poly.type
_entity_poly.pdbx_seq_one_letter_code
_entity_poly.pdbx_strand_id
1 'polypeptide(L)' 'MKNWQKRFFTIENVSSTANIPKEVLWVILSRLEKKGWIERIEKGKYMIIPLGAEKGKYTLNG' A
#
# COMPACT_ATOMS: atom_id res chain seq x y z
N MET A 1 -23.06 -2.05 1.91
CA MET A 1 -22.19 -1.01 1.32
C MET A 1 -20.73 -1.45 1.50
N LYS A 2 -19.96 -1.60 0.41
CA LYS A 2 -18.56 -2.09 0.48
C LYS A 2 -17.64 -0.94 0.94
N ASN A 3 -16.80 -1.21 1.94
CA ASN A 3 -15.86 -0.26 2.57
C ASN A 3 -14.64 -0.02 1.66
N TRP A 4 -14.74 0.91 0.70
CA TRP A 4 -13.66 1.20 -0.25
C TRP A 4 -12.49 2.02 0.33
N GLN A 5 -12.66 2.72 1.45
CA GLN A 5 -11.58 3.53 2.07
C GLN A 5 -10.41 2.71 2.64
N LYS A 6 -10.62 1.43 3.00
CA LYS A 6 -9.60 0.62 3.70
C LYS A 6 -8.45 0.12 2.82
N ARG A 7 -8.43 0.44 1.53
CA ARG A 7 -7.39 -0.04 0.61
C ARG A 7 -6.15 0.85 0.56
N PHE A 8 -6.23 2.09 1.04
CA PHE A 8 -5.10 3.02 1.01
C PHE A 8 -4.57 3.30 2.41
N PHE A 9 -3.26 3.49 2.52
CA PHE A 9 -2.61 3.90 3.75
C PHE A 9 -1.42 4.83 3.46
N THR A 10 -1.04 5.62 4.46
CA THR A 10 0.14 6.48 4.42
C THR A 10 1.22 5.96 5.36
N ILE A 11 2.47 6.32 5.07
CA ILE A 11 3.62 6.02 5.93
C ILE A 11 3.42 6.63 7.32
N GLU A 12 2.86 7.84 7.39
CA GLU A 12 2.57 8.55 8.63
C GLU A 12 1.61 7.74 9.51
N ASN A 13 0.50 7.25 8.93
CA ASN A 13 -0.49 6.46 9.66
C ASN A 13 0.09 5.12 10.14
N VAL A 14 0.89 4.45 9.31
CA VAL A 14 1.49 3.16 9.71
C VAL A 14 2.57 3.35 10.77
N SER A 15 3.42 4.37 10.64
CA SER A 15 4.49 4.66 11.60
C SER A 15 3.91 5.01 12.97
N SER A 16 2.86 5.83 13.03
CA SER A 16 2.19 6.18 14.30
C SER A 16 1.43 5.01 14.93
N THR A 17 0.75 4.18 14.13
CA THR A 17 -0.05 3.06 14.65
C THR A 17 0.81 1.87 15.07
N ALA A 18 1.87 1.56 14.30
CA ALA A 18 2.74 0.41 14.55
C ALA A 18 3.95 0.75 15.45
N ASN A 19 4.17 2.03 15.75
CA ASN A 19 5.35 2.54 16.47
C ASN A 19 6.68 2.07 15.83
N ILE A 20 6.72 2.07 14.50
CA ILE A 20 7.89 1.65 13.71
C ILE A 20 8.61 2.89 13.17
N PRO A 21 9.95 2.99 13.32
CA PRO A 21 10.74 4.05 12.70
C PRO A 21 10.55 4.11 11.18
N LYS A 22 10.48 5.32 10.61
CA LYS A 22 10.22 5.49 9.18
C LYS A 22 11.24 4.76 8.30
N GLU A 23 12.52 4.74 8.67
CA GLU A 23 13.58 4.00 7.96
C GLU A 23 13.31 2.50 7.81
N VAL A 24 12.85 1.85 8.89
CA VAL A 24 12.49 0.42 8.87
C VAL A 24 11.23 0.22 8.02
N LEU A 25 10.26 1.13 8.16
CA LEU A 25 9.03 1.09 7.40
C LEU A 25 9.28 1.19 5.88
N TRP A 26 10.23 2.03 5.43
CA TRP A 26 10.62 2.09 4.01
C TRP A 26 11.11 0.76 3.47
N VAL A 27 11.93 0.03 4.24
CA VAL A 27 12.44 -1.29 3.85
C VAL A 27 11.30 -2.30 3.74
N ILE A 28 10.38 -2.30 4.71
CA ILE A 28 9.20 -3.18 4.71
C ILE A 28 8.32 -2.91 3.48
N LEU A 29 7.99 -1.65 3.24
CA LEU A 29 7.12 -1.25 2.12
C LEU A 29 7.75 -1.58 0.77
N SER A 30 9.07 -1.35 0.60
CA SER A 30 9.77 -1.75 -0.62
C SER A 30 9.68 -3.25 -0.88
N ARG A 31 9.77 -4.09 0.15
CA ARG A 31 9.64 -5.55 0.02
C ARG A 31 8.23 -5.98 -0.33
N LEU A 32 7.22 -5.36 0.27
CA LEU A 32 5.81 -5.63 -0.03
C LEU A 32 5.46 -5.21 -1.47
N GLU A 33 5.96 -4.06 -1.91
CA GLU A 33 5.77 -3.56 -3.26
C GLU A 33 6.43 -4.48 -4.30
N LYS A 34 7.69 -4.90 -4.06
CA LYS A 34 8.39 -5.87 -4.93
C LYS A 34 7.66 -7.22 -5.05
N LYS A 35 6.95 -7.64 -4.00
CA LYS A 35 6.15 -8.86 -4.02
C LYS A 35 4.76 -8.67 -4.65
N GLY A 36 4.37 -7.45 -5.01
CA GLY A 36 3.05 -7.14 -5.56
C GLY A 36 1.92 -7.18 -4.52
N TRP A 37 2.23 -6.96 -3.23
CA TRP A 37 1.22 -6.93 -2.16
C TRP A 37 0.63 -5.54 -1.97
N ILE A 38 1.43 -4.52 -2.29
CA ILE A 38 1.03 -3.12 -2.28
C ILE A 38 1.55 -2.43 -3.54
N GLU A 39 0.94 -1.31 -3.89
CA GLU A 39 1.38 -0.43 -4.96
C GLU A 39 1.52 0.99 -4.46
N ARG A 40 2.63 1.66 -4.77
CA ARG A 40 2.78 3.06 -4.46
C ARG A 40 2.00 3.90 -5.47
N ILE A 41 1.00 4.61 -4.98
CA ILE A 41 0.19 5.51 -5.81
C ILE A 41 0.65 6.96 -5.74
N GLU A 42 1.29 7.36 -4.63
CA GLU A 42 1.87 8.70 -4.44
C GLU A 42 3.09 8.63 -3.52
N LYS A 43 3.83 9.73 -3.39
CA LYS A 43 4.92 9.79 -2.40
C LYS A 43 4.37 9.61 -0.99
N GLY A 44 4.67 8.46 -0.37
CA GLY A 44 4.27 8.17 1.01
C GLY A 44 2.87 7.58 1.15
N LYS A 45 2.18 7.28 0.03
CA LYS A 45 0.85 6.68 0.02
C LYS A 45 0.82 5.42 -0.85
N TYR A 46 0.21 4.39 -0.30
CA TYR A 46 0.20 3.05 -0.85
C TYR A 46 -1.22 2.48 -0.91
N MET A 47 -1.45 1.59 -1.86
CA MET A 47 -2.66 0.79 -2.01
C MET A 47 -2.37 -0.67 -1.71
N ILE A 48 -3.26 -1.35 -1.00
CA ILE A 48 -3.23 -2.80 -0.79
C ILE A 48 -3.81 -3.49 -2.02
N ILE A 49 -3.08 -4.46 -2.58
CA ILE A 49 -3.51 -5.27 -3.73
C ILE A 49 -4.34 -6.45 -3.19
N PRO A 50 -5.63 -6.58 -3.56
CA PRO A 50 -6.45 -7.71 -3.15
C PRO A 50 -5.96 -9.03 -3.76
N LEU A 51 -6.03 -10.12 -3.00
CA LEU A 51 -5.76 -11.47 -3.51
C LEU A 51 -6.72 -11.79 -4.68
N GLY A 52 -6.16 -12.29 -5.79
CA GLY A 52 -6.91 -12.57 -7.03
C GLY A 52 -7.07 -11.36 -7.96
N ALA A 53 -6.48 -10.21 -7.64
CA ALA A 53 -6.42 -9.09 -8.58
C ALA A 53 -5.30 -9.31 -9.60
N GLU A 54 -5.65 -9.36 -10.89
CA GLU A 54 -4.66 -9.26 -11.96
C GLU A 54 -4.13 -7.82 -12.03
N LYS A 55 -2.81 -7.68 -12.15
CA LYS A 55 -2.14 -6.40 -12.40
C LYS A 55 -2.76 -5.78 -13.66
N GLY A 56 -3.38 -4.61 -13.54
CA GLY A 56 -4.16 -3.98 -14.62
C GLY A 56 -5.67 -3.87 -14.37
N LYS A 57 -6.28 -4.77 -13.57
CA LYS A 57 -7.74 -4.70 -13.28
C LYS A 57 -8.11 -3.71 -12.17
N TYR A 58 -7.15 -3.27 -11.36
CA TYR A 58 -7.36 -2.30 -10.27
C TYR A 58 -6.67 -0.95 -10.53
N THR A 59 -5.79 -0.88 -11.53
CA THR A 59 -5.30 0.35 -12.16
C THR A 59 -6.22 0.64 -13.34
N LEU A 60 -7.33 1.32 -13.09
CA LEU A 60 -8.23 1.77 -14.16
C LEU A 60 -7.48 2.74 -15.08
N ASN A 61 -7.43 2.37 -16.36
CA ASN A 61 -7.15 3.21 -17.53
C ASN A 61 -5.70 3.66 -17.75
N GLY A 62 -5.08 3.06 -18.77
CA GLY A 62 -4.41 3.83 -19.82
C GLY A 62 -5.35 3.92 -21.01
#